data_AF-A0A1Y1WZE9-F1
#
_entry.id   AF-A0A1Y1WZE9-F1
#
_cell.length_a   1.000
_cell.length_b   1.000
_cell.length_c   1.000
_cell.angle_alpha   90.00
_cell.angle_beta   90.00
_cell.angle_gamma   90.00
#
_symmetry.space_group_name_H-M   'P 1'
#
loop_
_entity.id
_entity.type
_entity.pdbx_description
1 polymer ?
#
loop_
_entity_poly.entity_id
_entity_poly.type
_entity_poly.pdbx_seq_one_letter_code
_entity_poly.pdbx_strand_id
1 'polypeptide(L)'
;MVFILHWNNSSLFVKAADTDKILLPETDNQVIVNEGFALSITRPEMVNTDSGFPAYVDYNSPLRECQYSISENNLKCRFYYSDENSQKFRITYEFKNKPTCELTSSTKIEKVSSYSYSSFEKKYNPSQYTAYYNFDNETRKITEFDLSTHHFEFLTNTNCTFTMNVARGKLAALKKKNIKQ
;
A
#
# COMPACT_ATOMS: atom_id res chain seq x y z
N MET A 1 -16.04 21.78 10.15
CA MET A 1 -15.87 21.84 8.68
C MET A 1 -14.67 22.71 8.40
N VAL A 2 -13.56 22.14 7.92
CA VAL A 2 -12.29 22.88 7.71
C VAL A 2 -12.03 22.92 6.21
N PHE A 3 -11.85 24.13 5.67
CA PHE A 3 -11.52 24.36 4.26
C PHE A 3 -10.08 24.83 4.18
N ILE A 4 -9.29 24.25 3.26
CA ILE A 4 -7.96 24.75 2.93
C ILE A 4 -8.10 25.56 1.65
N LEU A 5 -7.73 26.84 1.72
CA LEU A 5 -7.72 27.76 0.58
C LEU A 5 -6.34 27.72 -0.08
N HIS A 6 -6.26 27.21 -1.31
CA HIS A 6 -5.10 27.40 -2.18
C HIS A 6 -5.38 28.55 -3.16
N TRP A 7 -4.48 29.53 -3.18
CA TRP A 7 -4.52 30.62 -4.14
C TRP A 7 -3.67 30.27 -5.36
N ASN A 8 -4.31 30.05 -6.50
CA ASN A 8 -3.74 30.37 -7.81
C ASN A 8 -4.87 30.55 -8.84
N ASN A 9 -4.63 31.51 -9.73
CA ASN A 9 -5.59 32.17 -10.64
C ASN A 9 -6.77 31.33 -11.16
N SER A 10 -7.97 31.92 -10.99
CA SER A 10 -9.18 31.74 -11.80
C SER A 10 -9.83 30.35 -11.88
N SER A 11 -10.11 29.74 -10.73
CA SER A 11 -11.32 28.92 -10.47
C SER A 11 -11.32 28.41 -9.04
N LEU A 12 -12.38 28.72 -8.28
CA LEU A 12 -12.54 28.28 -6.90
C LEU A 12 -13.00 26.81 -6.89
N PHE A 13 -12.07 25.86 -6.95
CA PHE A 13 -12.38 24.45 -6.69
C PHE A 13 -12.31 24.20 -5.19
N VAL A 14 -13.47 24.25 -4.52
CA VAL A 14 -13.59 23.65 -3.18
C VAL A 14 -13.57 22.14 -3.36
N LYS A 15 -12.39 21.54 -3.33
CA LYS A 15 -12.29 20.09 -3.18
C LYS A 15 -12.59 19.80 -1.70
N ALA A 16 -13.78 19.28 -1.42
CA ALA A 16 -14.09 18.76 -0.10
C ALA A 16 -12.94 17.81 0.31
N ALA A 17 -12.39 17.99 1.51
CA ALA A 17 -11.50 17.00 2.09
C ALA A 17 -12.24 15.66 2.02
N ASP A 18 -11.57 14.63 1.51
CA ASP A 18 -12.15 13.31 1.31
C ASP A 18 -12.31 12.69 2.71
N THR A 19 -13.41 13.02 3.40
CA THR A 19 -13.62 12.75 4.84
C THR A 19 -13.69 11.27 5.17
N ASP A 20 -13.77 10.43 4.14
CA ASP A 20 -13.84 8.98 4.24
C ASP A 20 -12.46 8.30 4.15
N LYS A 21 -11.40 9.06 3.86
CA LYS A 21 -10.06 8.52 3.61
C LYS A 21 -9.07 8.94 4.68
N ILE A 22 -8.39 7.96 5.25
CA ILE A 22 -7.34 8.15 6.25
C ILE A 22 -6.01 7.71 5.62
N LEU A 23 -5.03 8.62 5.62
CA LEU A 23 -3.67 8.32 5.18
C LEU A 23 -2.94 7.50 6.25
N LEU A 24 -2.17 6.52 5.81
CA LEU A 24 -1.21 5.84 6.66
C LEU A 24 0.03 6.73 6.90
N PRO A 25 0.76 6.53 8.01
CA PRO A 25 1.98 7.27 8.29
C PRO A 25 3.06 6.96 7.25
N GLU A 26 3.70 8.02 6.74
CA GLU A 26 4.76 7.93 5.73
C GLU A 26 6.00 8.70 6.19
N THR A 27 7.17 8.12 5.90
CA THR A 27 8.50 8.74 6.06
C THR A 27 9.27 8.52 4.77
N ASP A 28 9.93 9.55 4.23
CA ASP A 28 10.71 9.48 2.98
C ASP A 28 9.95 8.83 1.80
N ASN A 29 8.66 9.17 1.67
CA ASN A 29 7.71 8.61 0.70
C ASN A 29 7.52 7.08 0.84
N GLN A 30 7.59 6.51 2.04
CA GLN A 30 7.37 5.09 2.28
C GLN A 30 6.47 4.91 3.50
N VAL A 31 5.54 3.96 3.42
CA VAL A 31 4.68 3.63 4.55
C VAL A 31 5.45 2.78 5.54
N ILE A 32 5.50 3.24 6.78
CA ILE A 32 6.28 2.59 7.84
C ILE A 32 5.37 1.67 8.66
N VAL A 33 5.82 0.42 8.83
CA VAL A 33 5.15 -0.62 9.62
C VAL A 33 6.10 -1.28 10.61
N ASN A 34 5.54 -1.98 11.60
CA ASN A 34 6.27 -2.87 12.52
C ASN A 34 7.49 -2.19 13.15
N GLU A 35 7.34 -0.92 13.56
CA GLU A 35 8.38 -0.13 14.25
C GLU A 35 9.62 0.24 13.42
N GLY A 36 9.46 0.50 12.12
CA GLY A 36 10.50 1.17 11.31
C GLY A 36 10.73 0.58 9.92
N PHE A 37 10.01 -0.48 9.58
CA PHE A 37 10.15 -1.19 8.31
C PHE A 37 9.28 -0.58 7.22
N ALA A 38 9.79 -0.50 5.99
CA ALA A 38 9.00 -0.05 4.86
C ALA A 38 8.06 -1.16 4.38
N LEU A 39 6.75 -0.89 4.41
CA LEU A 39 5.75 -1.80 3.88
C LEU A 39 6.00 -1.98 2.38
N SER A 40 6.22 -3.22 1.94
CA SER A 40 6.76 -3.49 0.61
C SER A 40 5.98 -4.59 -0.12
N ILE A 41 6.06 -4.55 -1.43
CA ILE A 41 5.66 -5.64 -2.32
C ILE A 41 6.91 -6.20 -3.00
N THR A 42 6.99 -7.51 -3.14
CA THR A 42 8.18 -8.20 -3.61
C THR A 42 7.96 -8.77 -5.00
N ARG A 43 8.99 -8.71 -5.86
CA ARG A 43 9.04 -9.47 -7.11
C ARG A 43 10.39 -10.17 -7.23
N PRO A 44 10.46 -11.35 -7.84
CA PRO A 44 11.74 -11.91 -8.25
C PRO A 44 12.31 -11.07 -9.41
N GLU A 45 13.61 -10.84 -9.36
CA GLU A 45 14.37 -10.16 -10.40
C GLU A 45 15.57 -11.02 -10.79
N MET A 46 15.72 -11.24 -12.09
CA MET A 46 16.87 -11.96 -12.62
C MET A 46 18.06 -11.02 -12.70
N VAL A 47 19.16 -11.37 -12.02
CA VAL A 47 20.42 -10.65 -12.04
C VAL A 47 21.52 -11.53 -12.60
N ASN A 48 22.45 -10.91 -13.32
CA ASN A 48 23.66 -11.58 -13.77
C ASN A 48 24.65 -11.62 -12.61
N THR A 49 25.14 -12.81 -12.28
CA THR A 49 26.20 -12.96 -11.27
C THR A 49 27.57 -12.80 -11.91
N ASP A 50 28.58 -12.51 -11.10
CA ASP A 50 29.98 -12.37 -11.55
C ASP A 50 30.53 -13.68 -12.16
N SER A 51 29.91 -14.82 -11.87
CA SER A 51 30.25 -16.12 -12.46
C SER A 51 29.56 -16.38 -13.80
N GLY A 52 28.76 -15.43 -14.31
CA GLY A 52 28.06 -15.52 -15.59
C GLY A 52 26.77 -16.33 -15.57
N PHE A 53 26.35 -16.83 -14.41
CA PHE A 53 25.08 -17.55 -14.26
C PHE A 53 23.95 -16.61 -13.81
N PRO A 54 22.76 -16.66 -14.41
CA PRO A 54 21.62 -15.89 -13.94
C PRO A 54 21.17 -16.40 -12.57
N ALA A 55 20.91 -15.48 -11.64
CA ALA A 55 20.31 -15.75 -10.33
C ALA A 55 19.03 -14.93 -10.16
N TYR A 56 18.09 -15.45 -9.38
CA TYR A 56 16.90 -14.68 -8.99
C TYR A 56 17.12 -14.09 -7.60
N VAL A 57 16.91 -12.78 -7.48
CA VAL A 57 16.94 -12.05 -6.20
C VAL A 57 15.60 -11.35 -5.98
N ASP A 58 15.22 -11.16 -4.72
CA ASP A 58 14.00 -10.45 -4.39
C ASP A 58 14.21 -8.93 -4.52
N TYR A 59 13.42 -8.31 -5.40
CA TYR A 59 13.31 -6.86 -5.50
C TYR A 59 12.09 -6.37 -4.72
N ASN A 60 12.36 -5.61 -3.66
CA ASN A 60 11.34 -5.05 -2.77
C ASN A 60 11.01 -3.61 -3.19
N SER A 61 9.74 -3.38 -3.56
CA SER A 61 9.24 -2.04 -3.89
C SER A 61 8.43 -1.50 -2.71
N PRO A 62 8.85 -0.37 -2.10
CA PRO A 62 8.11 0.21 -0.99
C PRO A 62 6.76 0.75 -1.47
N LEU A 63 5.73 0.49 -0.67
CA LEU A 63 4.40 1.02 -0.85
C LEU A 63 4.34 2.47 -0.35
N ARG A 64 3.56 3.26 -1.08
CA ARG A 64 3.42 4.71 -0.91
C ARG A 64 1.98 5.13 -1.14
N GLU A 65 1.64 6.33 -0.71
CA GLU A 65 0.32 6.93 -0.83
C GLU A 65 -0.79 5.97 -0.35
N CYS A 66 -0.55 5.28 0.77
CA CYS A 66 -1.52 4.30 1.28
C CYS A 66 -2.70 5.01 1.95
N GLN A 67 -3.91 4.71 1.47
CA GLN A 67 -5.15 5.32 1.91
C GLN A 67 -6.15 4.24 2.33
N TYR A 68 -6.56 4.28 3.59
CA TYR A 68 -7.69 3.50 4.07
C TYR A 68 -8.99 4.25 3.81
N SER A 69 -9.97 3.61 3.16
CA SER A 69 -11.34 4.14 2.99
C SER A 69 -12.28 3.47 3.99
N ILE A 70 -12.96 4.28 4.79
CA ILE A 70 -13.91 3.82 5.80
C ILE A 70 -15.15 3.23 5.11
N SER A 71 -15.71 3.92 4.11
CA SER A 71 -16.92 3.48 3.40
C SER A 71 -16.70 2.25 2.54
N GLU A 72 -15.58 2.18 1.81
CA GLU A 72 -15.26 1.04 0.95
C GLU A 72 -14.58 -0.11 1.71
N ASN A 73 -14.23 0.11 2.98
CA ASN A 73 -13.53 -0.82 3.86
C ASN A 73 -12.31 -1.49 3.19
N ASN A 74 -11.46 -0.67 2.58
CA ASN A 74 -10.27 -1.14 1.88
C ASN A 74 -9.07 -0.20 2.08
N LEU A 75 -7.87 -0.75 1.90
CA LEU A 75 -6.61 -0.02 1.90
C LEU A 75 -6.05 -0.04 0.47
N LYS A 76 -5.80 1.13 -0.10
CA LYS A 76 -5.21 1.28 -1.44
C LYS A 76 -3.84 1.90 -1.31
N CYS A 77 -2.83 1.24 -1.86
CA CYS A 77 -1.46 1.72 -1.89
C CYS A 77 -0.94 1.77 -3.33
N ARG A 78 0.07 2.59 -3.56
CA ARG A 78 0.78 2.69 -4.84
C ARG A 78 2.23 2.27 -4.69
N PHE A 79 2.81 1.81 -5.78
CA PHE A 79 4.23 1.59 -5.88
C PHE A 79 4.67 1.68 -7.35
N TYR A 80 5.96 1.59 -7.56
CA TYR A 80 6.61 1.77 -8.85
C TYR A 80 7.39 0.50 -9.21
N TYR A 81 7.39 0.15 -10.50
CA TYR A 81 8.07 -1.05 -10.99
C TYR A 81 9.59 -1.03 -10.76
N SER A 82 10.20 0.15 -10.92
CA SER A 82 11.64 0.39 -10.74
C SER A 82 11.88 1.75 -10.09
N ASP A 83 11.46 2.82 -10.74
CA ASP A 83 11.65 4.22 -10.34
C ASP A 83 10.36 5.04 -10.45
N GLU A 84 10.36 6.27 -9.96
CA GLU A 84 9.16 7.13 -9.94
C GLU A 84 8.63 7.53 -11.33
N ASN A 85 9.45 7.38 -12.39
CA ASN A 85 9.08 7.64 -13.78
C ASN A 85 8.56 6.37 -14.51
N SER A 86 8.71 5.21 -13.88
CA SER A 86 8.33 3.89 -14.36
C SER A 86 6.82 3.63 -14.30
N GLN A 87 6.43 2.39 -14.66
CA GLN A 87 5.05 1.93 -14.59
C GLN A 87 4.55 1.98 -13.13
N LYS A 88 3.47 2.73 -12.91
CA LYS A 88 2.80 2.83 -11.61
C LYS A 88 1.87 1.64 -11.42
N PHE A 89 1.85 1.10 -10.22
CA PHE A 89 0.92 0.06 -9.80
C PHE A 89 0.07 0.51 -8.62
N ARG A 90 -1.07 -0.15 -8.45
CA ARG A 90 -1.92 -0.04 -7.26
C ARG A 90 -2.20 -1.42 -6.72
N ILE A 91 -1.90 -1.61 -5.44
CA ILE A 91 -2.40 -2.74 -4.67
C ILE A 91 -3.60 -2.27 -3.82
N THR A 92 -4.64 -3.09 -3.77
CA THR A 92 -5.84 -2.87 -2.96
C THR A 92 -6.04 -4.07 -2.05
N TYR A 93 -6.10 -3.83 -0.74
CA TYR A 93 -6.46 -4.81 0.27
C TYR A 93 -7.90 -4.56 0.67
N GLU A 94 -8.76 -5.56 0.51
CA GLU A 94 -10.13 -5.49 1.00
C GLU A 94 -10.25 -6.26 2.31
N PHE A 95 -10.97 -5.71 3.28
CA PHE A 95 -11.03 -6.28 4.62
C PHE A 95 -12.34 -7.02 4.91
N LYS A 96 -12.26 -8.10 5.69
CA LYS A 96 -13.42 -8.93 6.08
C LYS A 96 -14.26 -8.27 7.17
N ASN A 97 -13.58 -7.67 8.15
CA ASN A 97 -14.22 -7.02 9.29
C ASN A 97 -14.18 -5.50 9.16
N LYS A 98 -15.00 -4.83 9.95
CA LYS A 98 -14.98 -3.38 10.13
C LYS A 98 -14.06 -2.99 11.29
N PRO A 99 -13.61 -1.73 11.35
CA PRO A 99 -12.94 -1.19 12.53
C PRO A 99 -13.82 -1.35 13.77
N THR A 100 -13.20 -1.71 14.90
CA THR A 100 -13.89 -1.83 16.20
C THR A 100 -14.16 -0.47 16.84
N CYS A 101 -13.46 0.57 16.41
CA CYS A 101 -13.63 1.93 16.88
C CYS A 101 -14.37 2.78 15.85
N GLU A 102 -15.02 3.84 16.33
CA GLU A 102 -15.59 4.87 15.48
C GLU A 102 -14.48 5.70 14.84
N LEU A 103 -14.43 5.70 13.51
CA LEU A 103 -13.50 6.50 12.73
C LEU A 103 -14.22 7.76 12.23
N THR A 104 -13.58 8.91 12.43
CA THR A 104 -14.11 10.22 12.05
C THR A 104 -13.17 10.89 11.07
N SER A 105 -13.59 12.02 10.48
CA SER A 105 -12.74 12.82 9.59
C SER A 105 -11.47 13.37 10.25
N SER A 106 -11.41 13.38 11.60
CA SER A 106 -10.23 13.81 12.36
C SER A 106 -9.30 12.66 12.76
N THR A 107 -9.71 11.41 12.53
CA THR A 107 -8.91 10.25 12.90
C THR A 107 -7.65 10.18 12.02
N LYS A 108 -6.50 10.04 12.67
CA LYS A 108 -5.20 9.78 12.04
C LYS A 108 -4.70 8.42 12.50
N ILE A 109 -4.04 7.71 11.60
CA ILE A 109 -3.31 6.48 11.93
C ILE A 109 -1.89 6.89 12.32
N GLU A 110 -1.48 6.58 13.54
CA GLU A 110 -0.15 6.88 14.07
C GLU A 110 0.83 5.73 13.86
N LYS A 111 0.36 4.50 14.02
CA LYS A 111 1.17 3.30 13.79
C LYS A 111 0.38 2.26 13.02
N VAL A 112 1.11 1.51 12.22
CA VAL A 112 0.60 0.38 11.46
C VAL A 112 1.51 -0.81 11.72
N SER A 113 0.90 -1.96 11.95
CA SER A 113 1.60 -3.24 11.95
C SER A 113 0.95 -4.15 10.92
N SER A 114 1.76 -4.94 10.23
CA SER A 114 1.29 -5.87 9.20
C SER A 114 1.82 -7.25 9.51
N TYR A 115 0.97 -8.26 9.33
CA TYR A 115 1.26 -9.61 9.77
C TYR A 115 1.01 -10.63 8.67
N SER A 116 1.90 -11.61 8.58
CA SER A 116 1.81 -12.75 7.68
C SER A 116 1.72 -14.04 8.49
N TYR A 117 1.02 -15.06 7.97
CA TYR A 117 0.91 -16.34 8.66
C TYR A 117 2.13 -17.22 8.37
N SER A 118 2.84 -17.64 9.42
CA SER A 118 3.88 -18.66 9.33
C SER A 118 3.25 -20.04 9.44
N SER A 119 3.28 -20.83 8.36
CA SER A 119 2.82 -22.22 8.38
C SER A 119 3.68 -23.13 9.26
N PHE A 120 4.99 -22.83 9.35
CA PHE A 120 5.93 -23.56 10.20
C PHE A 120 5.63 -23.36 11.68
N GLU A 121 5.48 -22.11 12.12
CA GLU A 121 5.23 -21.77 13.52
C GLU A 121 3.74 -21.78 13.90
N LYS A 122 2.85 -21.91 12.91
CA LYS A 122 1.38 -21.85 13.05
C LYS A 122 0.88 -20.60 13.76
N LYS A 123 1.51 -19.45 13.53
CA LYS A 123 1.13 -18.16 14.13
C LYS A 123 1.32 -17.00 13.14
N TYR A 124 0.69 -15.87 13.46
CA TYR A 124 0.92 -14.63 12.74
C TYR A 124 2.17 -13.93 13.27
N ASN A 125 3.06 -13.55 12.36
CA ASN A 125 4.29 -12.82 12.67
C ASN A 125 4.30 -11.46 11.96
N PRO A 126 4.85 -10.41 12.60
CA PRO A 126 5.10 -9.15 11.94
C PRO A 126 5.90 -9.36 10.65
N SER A 127 5.45 -8.75 9.56
CA SER A 127 6.09 -8.84 8.25
C SER A 127 5.90 -7.55 7.49
N GLN A 128 6.98 -7.03 6.90
CA GLN A 128 6.93 -5.87 6.02
C GLN A 128 6.52 -6.23 4.58
N TYR A 129 6.50 -7.52 4.24
CA TYR A 129 6.23 -8.00 2.88
C TYR A 129 4.75 -8.34 2.72
N THR A 130 4.09 -7.65 1.79
CA THR A 130 2.64 -7.71 1.66
C THR A 130 2.10 -8.62 0.59
N ALA A 131 2.86 -8.77 -0.49
CA ALA A 131 2.53 -9.63 -1.60
C ALA A 131 3.78 -9.91 -2.43
N TYR A 132 3.69 -10.98 -3.21
CA TYR A 132 4.60 -11.32 -4.28
C TYR A 132 3.89 -11.14 -5.61
N TYR A 133 4.59 -10.66 -6.64
CA TYR A 133 4.01 -10.57 -7.98
C TYR A 133 5.05 -10.77 -9.07
N ASN A 134 4.59 -11.25 -10.22
CA ASN A 134 5.37 -11.28 -11.46
C ASN A 134 4.76 -10.34 -12.50
N PHE A 135 5.63 -9.66 -13.25
CA PHE A 135 5.26 -8.75 -14.31
C PHE A 135 6.07 -9.05 -15.57
N ASP A 136 5.36 -9.43 -16.62
CA ASP A 136 5.91 -9.64 -17.95
C ASP A 136 6.11 -8.28 -18.63
N ASN A 137 7.36 -7.93 -18.90
CA ASN A 137 7.73 -6.67 -19.53
C ASN A 137 7.38 -6.61 -21.02
N GLU A 138 7.32 -7.74 -21.71
CA GLU A 138 6.99 -7.81 -23.14
C GLU A 138 5.49 -7.56 -23.34
N THR A 139 4.66 -8.26 -22.56
CA THR A 139 3.20 -8.12 -22.66
C THR A 139 2.64 -6.99 -21.80
N ARG A 140 3.46 -6.42 -20.90
CA ARG A 140 3.09 -5.43 -19.89
C ARG A 140 1.93 -5.89 -19.00
N LYS A 141 1.97 -7.15 -18.57
CA LYS A 141 0.91 -7.79 -17.78
C LYS A 141 1.46 -8.36 -16.48
N ILE A 142 0.61 -8.30 -15.45
CA ILE A 142 0.83 -9.06 -14.22
C ILE A 142 0.45 -10.50 -14.52
N THR A 143 1.41 -11.41 -14.36
CA THR A 143 1.22 -12.84 -14.65
C THR A 143 0.91 -13.64 -13.38
N GLU A 144 1.47 -13.22 -12.25
CA GLU A 144 1.24 -13.85 -10.95
C GLU A 144 1.08 -12.80 -9.86
N PHE A 145 0.27 -13.11 -8.87
CA PHE A 145 0.05 -12.29 -7.68
C PHE A 145 -0.35 -13.18 -6.52
N ASP A 146 0.45 -13.15 -5.45
CA ASP A 146 0.18 -13.87 -4.21
C ASP A 146 0.25 -12.91 -3.02
N LEU A 147 -0.73 -12.99 -2.13
CA LEU A 147 -0.86 -12.08 -1.00
C LEU A 147 -0.29 -12.76 0.26
N SER A 148 0.75 -12.18 0.85
CA SER A 148 1.35 -12.68 2.08
C SER A 148 0.73 -12.08 3.35
N THR A 149 0.34 -10.80 3.33
CA THR A 149 -0.26 -10.14 4.50
C THR A 149 -1.68 -10.62 4.75
N HIS A 150 -1.94 -11.04 5.98
CA HIS A 150 -3.22 -11.57 6.43
C HIS A 150 -4.03 -10.56 7.24
N HIS A 151 -3.37 -9.69 8.01
CA HIS A 151 -4.06 -8.60 8.70
C HIS A 151 -3.14 -7.42 8.93
N PHE A 152 -3.78 -6.28 9.16
CA PHE A 152 -3.14 -5.05 9.63
C PHE A 152 -3.69 -4.70 11.00
N GLU A 153 -2.84 -4.17 11.86
CA GLU A 153 -3.23 -3.52 13.10
C GLU A 153 -2.94 -2.03 12.98
N PHE A 154 -3.92 -1.21 13.34
CA PHE A 154 -3.84 0.24 13.25
C PHE A 154 -3.99 0.85 14.64
N LEU A 155 -3.02 1.67 15.04
CA LEU A 155 -3.13 2.56 16.19
C LEU A 155 -3.49 3.96 15.70
N THR A 156 -4.53 4.52 16.30
CA THR A 156 -4.99 5.88 15.99
C THR A 156 -4.49 6.90 16.99
N ASN A 157 -4.59 8.18 16.63
CA ASN A 157 -4.28 9.32 17.51
C ASN A 157 -5.19 9.47 18.74
N THR A 158 -6.25 8.66 18.85
CA THR A 158 -7.09 8.57 20.05
C THR A 158 -6.72 7.37 20.93
N ASN A 159 -5.55 6.75 20.68
CA ASN A 159 -5.11 5.50 21.30
C ASN A 159 -6.07 4.32 21.11
N CYS A 160 -6.98 4.40 20.12
CA CYS A 160 -7.73 3.21 19.70
C CYS A 160 -6.83 2.35 18.81
N THR A 161 -6.78 1.05 19.13
CA THR A 161 -6.21 0.00 18.27
C THR A 161 -7.33 -0.83 17.65
N PHE A 162 -7.26 -1.06 16.35
CA PHE A 162 -8.16 -1.99 15.66
C PHE A 162 -7.42 -2.84 14.63
N THR A 163 -7.85 -4.10 14.50
CA THR A 163 -7.27 -5.08 13.57
C THR A 163 -8.18 -5.25 12.36
N MET A 164 -7.62 -5.25 11.16
CA MET A 164 -8.32 -5.46 9.90
C MET A 164 -7.78 -6.70 9.19
N ASN A 165 -8.62 -7.73 9.09
CA ASN A 165 -8.27 -8.98 8.43
C ASN A 165 -8.45 -8.85 6.92
N VAL A 166 -7.41 -9.17 6.16
CA VAL A 166 -7.42 -9.12 4.70
C VAL A 166 -8.28 -10.26 4.16
N ALA A 167 -9.28 -9.91 3.36
CA ALA A 167 -10.12 -10.83 2.62
C ALA A 167 -9.46 -11.25 1.31
N ARG A 168 -8.96 -10.24 0.58
CA ARG A 168 -8.33 -10.40 -0.73
C ARG A 168 -7.44 -9.21 -1.03
N GLY A 169 -6.41 -9.47 -1.83
CA GLY A 169 -5.59 -8.47 -2.49
C GLY A 169 -5.95 -8.35 -3.96
N LYS A 170 -5.79 -7.17 -4.54
CA LYS A 170 -5.89 -6.93 -5.99
C LYS A 170 -4.72 -6.06 -6.42
N LEU A 171 -4.03 -6.49 -7.47
CA LEU A 171 -2.95 -5.73 -8.09
C LEU A 171 -3.37 -5.24 -9.48
N ALA A 172 -3.12 -3.96 -9.77
CA ALA A 172 -3.42 -3.37 -11.08
C ALA A 172 -2.32 -2.40 -11.54
N ALA A 173 -1.95 -2.51 -12.81
CA ALA A 173 -1.14 -1.50 -13.47
C ALA A 173 -1.97 -0.24 -13.76
N LEU A 174 -1.47 0.93 -13.38
CA LEU A 174 -2.11 2.21 -13.63
C LEU A 174 -1.65 2.77 -14.97
N LYS A 175 -2.57 2.97 -15.92
CA LYS A 175 -2.24 3.60 -17.21
C LYS A 175 -1.70 5.02 -16.97
N LYS A 176 -0.60 5.39 -17.65
CA LYS A 176 -0.19 6.81 -17.74
C LYS A 176 -1.37 7.58 -18.34
N LYS A 177 -1.89 8.58 -17.62
CA LYS A 177 -2.85 9.53 -18.21
C LYS A 177 -2.08 10.28 -19.28
N ASN A 178 -2.43 10.06 -20.56
CA ASN A 178 -2.02 10.98 -21.62
C ASN A 178 -2.71 12.31 -21.32
N ILE A 179 -1.96 13.27 -20.78
CA ILE A 179 -2.38 14.65 -20.78
C ILE A 179 -2.29 15.05 -22.25
N LYS A 180 -3.44 15.11 -22.94
CA LYS A 180 -3.49 15.78 -24.24
C LYS A 180 -3.04 17.22 -23.99
N GLN A 181 -1.88 17.58 -24.54
CA GLN A 181 -1.48 18.97 -24.71
C GLN A 181 -2.46 19.67 -25.65
#